data_AF-A0A378YSV8-F1
#
_entry.id   AF-A0A378YSV8-F1
#
_cell.length_a   1.000
_cell.length_b   1.000
_cell.length_c   1.000
_cell.angle_alpha   90.00
_cell.angle_beta   90.00
_cell.angle_gamma   90.00
#
_symmetry.space_group_name_H-M   'P 1'
#
loop_
_entity.id
_entity.type
_entity.pdbx_description
1 polymer ?
#
loop_
_entity_poly.entity_id
_entity_poly.type
_entity_poly.pdbx_seq_one_letter_code
_entity_poly.pdbx_strand_id
1 'polypeptide(L)'
;MRALRYVAVGSEPEVREVPRKSAARVGFGISPYEAAVSAPYRGARAELIEPIDLAHEGVLDIAVERFTLDDAPEASRRPAAGTLRGRAVIVP
;
A
#
# COMPACT_ATOMS: atom_id res chain seq x y z
N MET A 1 -3.74 0.86 -2.59
CA MET A 1 -2.77 0.59 -1.50
C MET A 1 -1.75 -0.37 -2.04
N ARG A 2 -0.51 0.12 -2.15
CA ARG A 2 0.55 -0.33 -3.07
C ARG A 2 1.84 -0.53 -2.29
N ALA A 3 2.60 -1.55 -2.66
CA ALA A 3 4.06 -1.57 -2.81
C ALA A 3 4.53 -3.02 -2.63
N LEU A 4 4.93 -3.67 -3.73
CA LEU A 4 5.93 -4.72 -3.62
C LEU A 4 7.26 -3.97 -3.59
N ARG A 5 7.92 -3.95 -2.43
CA ARG A 5 9.18 -3.23 -2.27
C ARG A 5 10.29 -4.17 -2.73
N TYR A 6 10.98 -3.80 -3.81
CA TYR A 6 12.25 -4.43 -4.15
C TYR A 6 13.34 -3.58 -3.50
N VAL A 7 14.17 -4.19 -2.66
CA VAL A 7 15.36 -3.54 -2.13
C VAL A 7 16.51 -4.47 -2.45
N ALA A 8 17.30 -4.12 -3.45
CA ALA A 8 18.62 -4.71 -3.62
C ALA A 8 19.60 -3.97 -2.68
N VAL A 9 20.46 -4.72 -1.99
CA VAL A 9 21.50 -4.13 -1.15
C VAL A 9 22.44 -3.33 -2.05
N GLY A 10 22.64 -2.05 -1.73
CA GLY A 10 23.55 -1.15 -2.47
C GLY A 10 22.93 -0.30 -3.60
N SER A 11 21.63 -0.38 -3.86
CA SER A 11 20.92 0.50 -4.83
C SER A 11 19.93 1.44 -4.15
N GLU A 12 19.61 2.57 -4.80
CA GLU A 12 18.48 3.40 -4.38
C GLU A 12 17.18 2.59 -4.35
N PRO A 13 16.29 2.83 -3.38
CA PRO A 13 15.05 2.08 -3.26
C PRO A 13 14.12 2.39 -4.43
N GLU A 14 13.88 1.41 -5.30
CA GLU A 14 12.93 1.53 -6.41
C GLU A 14 11.53 1.03 -5.99
N VAL A 15 10.53 1.91 -6.08
CA VAL A 15 9.13 1.57 -5.83
C VAL A 15 8.43 1.36 -7.16
N ARG A 16 8.13 0.10 -7.50
CA ARG A 16 7.40 -0.26 -8.72
C ARG A 16 5.97 -0.71 -8.42
N GLU A 17 5.02 -0.21 -9.20
CA GLU A 17 3.64 -0.69 -9.16
C GLU A 17 3.53 -2.08 -9.78
N VAL A 18 2.90 -3.01 -9.05
CA VAL A 18 2.70 -4.39 -9.50
C VAL A 18 1.20 -4.70 -9.51
N PRO A 19 0.66 -5.37 -10.55
CA PRO A 19 -0.76 -5.71 -10.61
C PRO A 19 -1.22 -6.53 -9.41
N ARG A 20 -2.54 -6.48 -9.13
CA ARG A 20 -3.18 -7.12 -7.95
C ARG A 20 -2.85 -8.62 -7.78
N LYS A 21 -2.52 -9.31 -8.87
CA LYS A 21 -1.86 -10.62 -8.86
C LYS A 21 -0.57 -10.49 -9.66
N SER A 22 0.56 -10.59 -8.98
CA SER A 22 1.86 -10.48 -9.59
C SER A 22 2.87 -11.37 -8.89
N ALA A 23 3.85 -11.87 -9.64
CA ALA A 23 4.97 -12.65 -9.12
C ALA A 23 6.29 -12.06 -9.60
N ALA A 24 7.28 -11.98 -8.71
CA ALA A 24 8.65 -11.67 -9.07
C ALA A 24 9.34 -12.93 -9.61
N ARG A 25 10.15 -12.81 -10.67
CA ARG A 25 11.03 -13.89 -11.12
C ARG A 25 12.34 -13.83 -10.35
N VAL A 26 12.62 -14.84 -9.53
CA VAL A 26 13.83 -14.93 -8.70
C VAL A 26 14.61 -16.17 -9.08
N GLY A 27 15.91 -16.03 -9.35
CA GLY A 27 16.75 -17.16 -9.77
C GLY A 27 18.19 -16.76 -10.10
N PHE A 28 19.07 -17.76 -10.17
CA PHE A 28 20.48 -17.59 -10.52
C PHE A 28 20.63 -16.99 -11.92
N GLY A 29 21.41 -15.92 -12.05
CA GLY A 29 21.59 -15.18 -13.32
C GLY A 29 20.39 -14.35 -13.77
N ILE A 30 19.30 -14.31 -12.99
CA ILE A 30 18.10 -13.51 -13.26
C ILE A 30 18.01 -12.32 -12.29
N SER A 31 18.33 -12.54 -11.02
CA SER A 31 18.34 -11.49 -9.99
C SER A 31 19.76 -10.93 -9.79
N PRO A 32 19.90 -9.61 -9.52
CA PRO A 32 21.17 -9.04 -9.09
C PRO A 32 21.72 -9.74 -7.85
N TYR A 33 23.05 -9.72 -7.70
CA TYR A 33 23.69 -10.19 -6.48
C TYR A 33 23.17 -9.41 -5.27
N GLU A 34 22.99 -10.12 -4.15
CA GLU A 34 22.51 -9.56 -2.88
C GLU A 34 21.11 -8.91 -2.94
N ALA A 35 20.31 -9.22 -3.96
CA ALA A 35 18.92 -8.80 -4.00
C ALA A 35 18.06 -9.52 -2.95
N ALA A 36 17.29 -8.75 -2.17
CA ALA A 36 16.30 -9.28 -1.24
C ALA A 36 14.88 -9.11 -1.78
N VAL A 37 14.08 -10.17 -1.72
CA VAL A 37 12.67 -10.15 -2.12
C VAL A 37 11.80 -10.51 -0.93
N SER A 38 10.84 -9.65 -0.62
CA SER A 38 9.84 -9.90 0.42
C SER A 38 8.43 -9.56 -0.09
N ALA A 39 7.44 -10.29 0.42
CA ALA A 39 6.02 -10.03 0.20
C ALA A 39 5.34 -9.84 1.56
N PRO A 40 5.57 -8.70 2.24
CA PRO A 40 5.08 -8.49 3.58
C PRO A 40 3.55 -8.48 3.60
N TYR A 41 2.98 -9.00 4.68
CA TYR A 41 1.54 -9.03 4.89
C TYR A 41 1.19 -8.35 6.21
N ARG A 42 0.64 -7.13 6.11
CA ARG A 42 0.32 -6.26 7.26
C ARG A 42 1.55 -6.03 8.17
N GLY A 43 1.34 -5.32 9.27
CA GLY A 43 2.28 -5.21 10.38
C GLY A 43 1.76 -5.91 11.63
N ALA A 44 2.62 -6.08 12.61
CA ALA A 44 2.25 -6.50 13.95
C ALA A 44 1.36 -5.44 14.62
N ARG A 45 0.56 -5.86 15.61
CA ARG A 45 -0.31 -4.94 16.35
C ARG A 45 0.49 -3.81 17.03
N ALA A 46 1.68 -4.11 17.55
CA ALA A 46 2.54 -3.11 18.19
C ALA A 46 3.04 -2.05 17.18
N GLU A 47 3.26 -2.44 15.93
CA GLU A 47 3.66 -1.53 14.84
C GLU A 47 2.52 -0.58 14.43
N LEU A 48 1.28 -0.76 14.91
CA LEU A 48 0.20 0.18 14.66
C LEU A 48 0.30 1.46 15.50
N ILE A 49 1.08 1.44 16.59
CA ILE A 49 1.21 2.59 17.48
C ILE A 49 1.89 3.75 16.74
N GLU A 50 3.03 3.48 16.10
CA GLU A 50 3.82 4.50 15.40
C GLU A 50 3.04 5.25 14.30
N PRO A 51 2.32 4.59 13.35
CA PRO A 51 1.51 5.31 12.36
C PRO A 51 0.39 6.15 12.96
N ILE A 52 -0.18 5.74 14.10
CA ILE A 52 -1.21 6.50 14.79
C ILE A 52 -0.59 7.76 15.42
N ASP A 53 0.58 7.63 16.04
CA ASP A 53 1.31 8.78 16.59
C ASP A 53 1.68 9.78 15.50
N LEU A 54 2.18 9.30 14.35
CA LEU A 54 2.44 10.16 13.17
C LEU A 54 1.19 10.87 12.64
N ALA A 55 0.03 10.21 12.70
CA ALA A 55 -1.24 10.83 12.34
C ALA A 55 -1.65 11.92 13.35
N HIS A 56 -1.45 11.69 14.65
CA HIS A 56 -1.70 12.69 15.69
C HIS A 56 -0.77 13.89 15.60
N GLU A 57 0.50 13.68 15.24
CA GLU A 57 1.49 14.73 15.01
C GLU A 57 1.23 15.53 13.71
N GLY A 58 0.27 15.09 12.88
CA GLY A 58 -0.06 15.76 11.63
C GLY A 58 0.95 15.54 10.50
N VAL A 59 1.84 14.55 10.65
CA VAL A 59 2.84 14.20 9.62
C VAL A 59 2.19 13.53 8.40
N LEU A 60 1.05 12.87 8.59
CA LEU A 60 0.34 12.15 7.54
C LEU A 60 -0.82 13.00 6.96
N ASP A 61 -0.71 13.40 5.70
CA ASP A 61 -1.85 13.93 4.93
C ASP A 61 -2.59 12.78 4.22
N ILE A 62 -3.79 12.45 4.72
CA ILE A 62 -4.60 11.34 4.22
C ILE A 62 -5.77 11.90 3.40
N ALA A 63 -5.70 11.76 2.09
CA ALA A 63 -6.83 12.06 1.20
C ALA A 63 -8.00 11.10 1.46
N VAL A 64 -9.15 11.66 1.87
CA VAL A 64 -10.38 10.92 2.20
C VAL A 64 -11.56 11.44 1.40
N GLU A 65 -12.32 10.52 0.82
CA GLU A 65 -13.66 10.78 0.28
C GLU A 65 -14.69 10.13 1.20
N ARG A 66 -15.64 10.93 1.71
CA ARG A 66 -16.67 10.47 2.65
C ARG A 66 -17.93 10.03 1.90
N PHE A 67 -18.53 8.95 2.37
CA PHE A 67 -19.76 8.37 1.83
C PHE A 67 -20.74 8.15 2.98
N THR A 68 -22.04 8.30 2.71
CA THR A 68 -23.08 7.88 3.65
C THR A 68 -23.21 6.36 3.65
N LEU A 69 -23.98 5.81 4.59
CA LEU A 69 -24.27 4.37 4.59
C LEU A 69 -25.04 3.93 3.34
N ASP A 70 -25.93 4.78 2.81
CA ASP A 70 -26.70 4.50 1.60
C ASP A 70 -25.81 4.42 0.36
N ASP A 71 -24.71 5.19 0.35
CA ASP A 71 -23.72 5.20 -0.73
C ASP A 71 -22.67 4.08 -0.61
N ALA A 72 -22.76 3.20 0.38
CA ALA A 72 -21.78 2.12 0.60
C ALA A 72 -21.50 1.25 -0.64
N PRO A 73 -22.48 0.91 -1.49
CA PRO A 73 -22.22 0.20 -2.75
C PRO A 73 -21.32 1.00 -3.69
N GLU A 74 -21.53 2.31 -3.80
CA GLU A 74 -20.74 3.17 -4.68
C GLU A 74 -19.32 3.37 -4.16
N ALA A 75 -19.17 3.55 -2.83
CA ALA A 75 -17.89 3.61 -2.15
C ALA A 75 -17.00 2.38 -2.44
N SER A 76 -17.62 1.23 -2.69
CA SER A 76 -16.93 -0.02 -3.06
C SER A 76 -16.58 -0.10 -4.56
N ARG A 77 -17.40 0.48 -5.45
CA ARG A 77 -17.18 0.44 -6.91
C ARG A 77 -16.05 1.35 -7.35
N ARG A 78 -15.97 2.57 -6.82
CA ARG A 78 -14.97 3.57 -7.27
C ARG A 78 -13.52 3.11 -7.14
N PRO A 79 -13.08 2.44 -6.05
CA PRO A 79 -11.75 1.84 -5.97
C PRO A 79 -11.50 0.77 -7.03
N ALA A 80 -12.51 -0.05 -7.35
CA ALA A 80 -12.39 -1.09 -8.37
C ALA A 80 -12.30 -0.50 -9.78
N ALA A 81 -13.00 0.62 -10.03
CA ALA A 81 -12.94 1.37 -11.28
C ALA A 81 -11.72 2.29 -11.40
N GLY A 82 -10.92 2.46 -10.34
CA GLY A 82 -9.77 3.36 -10.31
C GLY A 82 -10.14 4.87 -10.28
N THR A 83 -11.38 5.21 -9.94
CA THR A 83 -11.91 6.59 -9.96
C THR A 83 -11.94 7.28 -8.59
N LEU A 84 -11.54 6.56 -7.54
CA LEU A 84 -11.41 7.12 -6.18
C LEU A 84 -10.01 7.73 -5.99
N ARG A 85 -9.94 8.95 -5.45
CA ARG A 85 -8.68 9.55 -5.00
C ARG A 85 -8.54 9.36 -3.49
N GLY A 86 -7.55 8.59 -3.06
CA GLY A 86 -7.30 8.33 -1.63
C GLY A 86 -8.14 7.17 -1.08
N ARG A 87 -8.79 7.39 0.07
CA ARG A 87 -9.55 6.36 0.81
C ARG A 87 -11.04 6.70 0.89
N ALA A 88 -11.88 5.74 0.52
CA ALA A 88 -13.31 5.81 0.79
C ALA A 88 -13.57 5.51 2.28
N VAL A 89 -14.26 6.42 2.96
CA VAL A 89 -14.66 6.28 4.37
C VAL A 89 -16.16 6.44 4.47
N ILE A 90 -16.84 5.41 4.97
CA ILE A 90 -18.27 5.46 5.26
C ILE A 90 -18.45 6.10 6.63
N VAL A 91 -19.24 7.17 6.69
CA VAL A 91 -19.56 7.90 7.91
C VAL A 91 -21.09 7.84 8.10
N PRO A 92 -21.60 7.35 9.24
CA PRO A 92 -23.03 7.34 9.57
C PRO A 92 -23.62 8.74 9.72
#